data_AF-A0A2V7ZA77-F1
#
_entry.id   AF-A0A2V7ZA77-F1
#
_cell.length_a   1.000
_cell.length_b   1.000
_cell.length_c   1.000
_cell.angle_alpha   90.00
_cell.angle_beta   90.00
_cell.angle_gamma   90.00
#
_symmetry.space_group_name_H-M   'P 1'
#
loop_
_entity.id
_entity.type
_entity.pdbx_description
1 polymer ?
#
loop_
_entity_poly.entity_id
_entity_poly.type
_entity_poly.pdbx_seq_one_letter_code
_entity_poly.pdbx_strand_id
1 'polypeptide(L)'
;MRLSALDCLRRGWTNLAANWELVLLQWLEWLLLTALLALGLFLPLLIVGANLVGSGNAARQAEALARRLADLSPALLLALIAMLAVWLASLLLHSYFQAGAYGVLAAADRQALPGPRRSKEFFRTFSLRDFLGWGGLYMWRFFGVLLLFGVFAFLLGGAALLWLIFLGVGGAQWGSPAALGIGCGGALPMGFLALVLGLWLHLAQADLARDGSSVRAASRRGISVLGRRLGTVIALFLVALVAGLALAIVFFPLGAAADALLSGAPLMRTLVRFLLFLLQSLPNTLLAMVLAGALVALVRSETPSESRRYPEVQTA
;
A
#
# COMPACT_ATOMS: atom_id res chain seq x y z
N MET A 1 -12.89 -12.01 23.34
CA MET A 1 -11.83 -13.04 23.42
C MET A 1 -10.70 -12.61 22.51
N ARG A 2 -9.45 -12.72 22.98
CA ARG A 2 -8.27 -12.39 22.17
C ARG A 2 -8.00 -13.53 21.18
N LEU A 3 -7.78 -13.21 19.90
CA LEU A 3 -7.53 -14.21 18.86
C LEU A 3 -6.03 -14.43 18.65
N SER A 4 -5.60 -15.68 18.48
CA SER A 4 -4.20 -15.95 18.10
C SER A 4 -3.92 -15.49 16.65
N ALA A 5 -2.64 -15.41 16.25
CA ALA A 5 -2.27 -15.08 14.87
C ALA A 5 -2.90 -16.05 13.86
N LEU A 6 -2.89 -17.35 14.18
CA LEU A 6 -3.48 -18.40 13.35
C LEU A 6 -5.00 -18.26 13.25
N ASP A 7 -5.67 -17.91 14.36
CA ASP A 7 -7.12 -17.67 14.33
C ASP A 7 -7.45 -16.44 13.48
N CYS A 8 -6.66 -15.35 13.59
CA CYS A 8 -6.79 -14.17 12.73
C CYS A 8 -6.60 -14.53 11.26
N LEU A 9 -5.56 -15.29 10.89
CA LEU A 9 -5.33 -15.72 9.50
C LEU A 9 -6.46 -16.59 8.97
N ARG A 10 -6.86 -17.62 9.73
CA ARG A 10 -7.96 -18.50 9.33
C ARG A 10 -9.26 -17.73 9.15
N ARG A 11 -9.51 -16.74 10.01
CA ARG A 11 -10.70 -15.90 9.93
C ARG A 11 -10.63 -14.93 8.75
N GLY A 12 -9.48 -14.31 8.50
CA GLY A 12 -9.21 -13.51 7.31
C GLY A 12 -9.41 -14.32 6.03
N TRP A 13 -8.91 -15.56 5.99
CA TRP A 13 -9.10 -16.50 4.88
C TRP A 13 -10.58 -16.85 4.69
N THR A 14 -11.28 -17.25 5.75
CA THR A 14 -12.71 -17.62 5.67
C THR A 14 -13.57 -16.42 5.21
N ASN A 15 -13.27 -15.23 5.72
CA ASN A 15 -13.93 -14.00 5.33
C ASN A 15 -13.68 -13.67 3.85
N LEU A 16 -12.42 -13.70 3.41
CA LEU A 16 -12.11 -13.45 2.01
C LEU A 16 -12.70 -14.53 1.09
N ALA A 17 -12.67 -15.80 1.48
CA ALA A 17 -13.27 -16.86 0.69
C ALA A 17 -14.78 -16.64 0.52
N ALA A 18 -15.46 -16.08 1.52
CA ALA A 18 -16.87 -15.70 1.46
C ALA A 18 -17.12 -14.47 0.58
N ASN A 19 -16.14 -13.59 0.43
CA ASN A 19 -16.22 -12.32 -0.29
C ASN A 19 -15.08 -12.21 -1.34
N TRP A 20 -14.89 -13.28 -2.11
CA TRP A 20 -13.75 -13.44 -3.02
C TRP A 20 -13.73 -12.39 -4.14
N GLU A 21 -14.88 -11.79 -4.44
CA GLU A 21 -15.04 -10.70 -5.40
C GLU A 21 -14.18 -9.48 -5.04
N LEU A 22 -13.85 -9.31 -3.75
CA LEU A 22 -12.92 -8.26 -3.31
C LEU A 22 -11.53 -8.43 -3.92
N VAL A 23 -11.08 -9.67 -4.18
CA VAL A 23 -9.80 -9.92 -4.86
C VAL A 23 -9.84 -9.36 -6.27
N LEU A 24 -10.95 -9.57 -7.00
CA LEU A 24 -11.10 -9.04 -8.36
C LEU A 24 -11.17 -7.51 -8.38
N LEU A 25 -11.90 -6.91 -7.44
CA LEU A 25 -11.97 -5.44 -7.34
C LEU A 25 -10.63 -4.83 -6.99
N GLN A 26 -9.88 -5.43 -6.05
CA GLN A 26 -8.55 -4.97 -5.67
C GLN A 26 -7.54 -5.17 -6.80
N TRP A 27 -7.69 -6.23 -7.58
CA TRP A 27 -6.87 -6.47 -8.78
C TRP A 27 -7.18 -5.44 -9.88
N LEU A 28 -8.47 -5.15 -10.12
CA LEU A 28 -8.91 -4.09 -11.03
C LEU A 28 -8.40 -2.71 -10.59
N GLU A 29 -8.47 -2.39 -9.30
CA GLU A 29 -7.92 -1.16 -8.75
C GLU A 29 -6.43 -1.02 -9.11
N TRP A 30 -5.65 -2.08 -8.92
CA TRP A 30 -4.22 -2.07 -9.21
C TRP A 30 -3.93 -1.80 -10.69
N LEU A 31 -4.75 -2.36 -11.60
CA LEU A 31 -4.68 -2.07 -13.03
C LEU A 31 -5.00 -0.60 -13.34
N LEU A 32 -6.07 -0.06 -12.74
CA LEU A 32 -6.46 1.34 -12.91
C LEU A 32 -5.39 2.30 -12.39
N LEU A 33 -4.82 2.02 -11.21
CA LEU A 33 -3.73 2.80 -10.64
C LEU A 33 -2.48 2.74 -11.51
N THR A 34 -2.12 1.56 -12.02
CA THR A 34 -0.97 1.43 -12.92
C THR A 34 -1.16 2.20 -14.21
N ALA A 35 -2.36 2.16 -14.79
CA ALA A 35 -2.70 2.93 -15.98
C ALA A 35 -2.65 4.45 -15.71
N LEU A 36 -3.19 4.90 -14.58
CA LEU A 36 -3.14 6.30 -14.16
C LEU A 36 -1.70 6.77 -13.92
N LEU A 37 -0.89 5.99 -13.20
CA LEU A 37 0.51 6.32 -12.93
C LEU A 37 1.35 6.32 -14.21
N ALA A 38 1.12 5.38 -15.13
CA ALA A 38 1.73 5.39 -16.45
C ALA A 38 1.37 6.69 -17.18
N LEU A 39 0.09 7.07 -17.24
CA LEU A 39 -0.33 8.34 -17.83
C LEU A 39 0.34 9.54 -17.15
N GLY A 40 0.43 9.55 -15.82
CA GLY A 40 1.08 10.61 -15.03
C GLY A 40 2.58 10.71 -15.23
N LEU A 41 3.25 9.63 -15.64
CA LEU A 41 4.67 9.63 -16.01
C LEU A 41 4.87 10.02 -17.48
N PHE A 42 4.05 9.50 -18.38
CA PHE A 42 4.13 9.76 -19.81
C PHE A 42 3.76 11.20 -20.16
N LEU A 43 2.78 11.81 -19.49
CA LEU A 43 2.29 13.15 -19.81
C LEU A 43 3.38 14.24 -19.61
N PRO A 44 4.11 14.31 -18.47
CA PRO A 44 5.26 15.21 -18.34
C PRO A 44 6.36 14.93 -19.37
N LEU A 45 6.64 13.67 -19.68
CA LEU A 45 7.65 13.30 -20.68
C LEU A 45 7.25 13.72 -22.10
N LEU A 46 5.96 13.67 -22.44
CA LEU A 46 5.43 14.17 -23.71
C LEU A 46 5.47 15.70 -23.76
N ILE A 47 5.08 16.39 -22.68
CA ILE A 47 5.14 17.86 -22.60
C ILE A 47 6.59 18.36 -22.69
N VAL A 48 7.52 17.75 -21.95
CA VAL A 48 8.94 18.09 -22.02
C VAL A 48 9.55 17.65 -23.34
N GLY A 49 9.25 16.44 -23.83
CA GLY A 49 9.75 15.89 -25.09
C GLY A 49 9.29 16.66 -26.33
N ALA A 50 8.03 17.08 -26.39
CA ALA A 50 7.52 17.93 -27.48
C ALA A 50 8.25 19.29 -27.54
N ASN A 51 8.69 19.82 -26.39
CA ASN A 51 9.51 21.03 -26.33
C ASN A 51 10.99 20.81 -26.74
N LEU A 52 11.47 19.56 -26.77
CA LEU A 52 12.85 19.18 -27.05
C LEU A 52 13.09 18.70 -28.50
N VAL A 53 12.09 18.13 -29.17
CA VAL A 53 12.21 17.53 -30.53
C VAL A 53 12.38 18.57 -31.66
N GLY A 54 12.43 19.87 -31.35
CA GLY A 54 12.55 20.95 -32.33
C GLY A 54 13.97 21.38 -32.74
N SER A 55 15.08 20.75 -32.32
CA SER A 55 16.41 21.22 -32.75
C SER A 55 17.47 20.12 -32.84
N GLY A 56 17.93 19.82 -34.06
CA GLY A 56 19.05 18.91 -34.31
C GLY A 56 20.40 19.57 -34.07
N ASN A 57 21.05 19.29 -32.94
CA ASN A 57 22.51 19.22 -32.73
C ASN A 57 22.86 19.13 -31.23
N ALA A 58 23.42 18.01 -30.78
CA ALA A 58 23.64 17.66 -29.36
C ALA A 58 24.51 18.64 -28.55
N ALA A 59 25.49 19.33 -29.18
CA ALA A 59 26.34 20.29 -28.48
C ALA A 59 25.67 21.67 -28.29
N ARG A 60 24.87 22.14 -29.27
CA ARG A 60 24.04 23.36 -29.12
C ARG A 60 22.79 23.10 -28.28
N GLN A 61 22.35 21.85 -28.18
CA GLN A 61 21.26 21.42 -27.30
C GLN A 61 21.61 21.64 -25.83
N ALA A 62 22.85 21.44 -25.38
CA ALA A 62 23.20 21.65 -23.97
C ALA A 62 23.12 23.13 -23.53
N GLU A 63 23.62 24.07 -24.34
CA GLU A 63 23.49 25.51 -24.08
C GLU A 63 22.06 26.03 -24.33
N ALA A 64 21.35 25.51 -25.34
CA ALA A 64 19.95 25.86 -25.58
C ALA A 64 19.01 25.28 -24.51
N LEU A 65 19.34 24.12 -23.92
CA LEU A 65 18.63 23.52 -22.80
C LEU A 65 18.80 24.36 -21.53
N ALA A 66 20.01 24.84 -21.25
CA ALA A 66 20.28 25.74 -20.12
C ALA A 66 19.52 27.08 -20.23
N ARG A 67 19.39 27.66 -21.44
CA ARG A 67 18.59 28.87 -21.67
C ARG A 67 17.08 28.59 -21.67
N ARG A 68 16.61 27.48 -22.24
CA ARG A 68 15.20 27.06 -22.19
C ARG A 68 14.74 26.62 -20.80
N LEU A 69 15.66 26.20 -19.93
CA LEU A 69 15.42 25.95 -18.50
C LEU A 69 15.05 27.23 -17.74
N ALA A 70 15.51 28.40 -18.18
CA ALA A 70 15.08 29.68 -17.63
C ALA A 70 13.63 30.05 -18.05
N ASP A 71 13.20 29.64 -19.24
CA ASP A 71 11.84 29.86 -19.79
C ASP A 71 10.86 28.71 -19.49
N LEU A 72 11.32 27.63 -18.86
CA LEU A 72 10.54 26.41 -18.55
C LEU A 72 9.46 26.62 -17.49
N SER A 73 9.34 27.81 -16.90
CA SER A 73 8.50 28.02 -15.71
C SER A 73 7.02 27.67 -15.91
N PRO A 74 6.33 27.98 -17.04
CA PRO A 74 4.90 27.68 -17.17
C PRO A 74 4.64 26.22 -17.59
N ALA A 75 5.46 25.68 -18.50
CA ALA A 75 5.31 24.31 -18.99
C ALA A 75 5.72 23.28 -17.94
N LEU A 76 6.78 23.54 -17.18
CA LEU A 76 7.17 22.74 -16.03
C LEU A 76 6.11 22.83 -14.93
N LEU A 77 5.60 24.03 -14.62
CA LEU A 77 4.51 24.19 -13.66
C LEU A 77 3.26 23.42 -14.08
N LEU A 78 2.86 23.50 -15.36
CA LEU A 78 1.74 22.75 -15.89
C LEU A 78 1.97 21.24 -15.80
N ALA A 79 3.17 20.75 -16.13
CA ALA A 79 3.54 19.35 -16.00
C ALA A 79 3.51 18.88 -14.53
N LEU A 80 4.01 19.69 -13.59
CA LEU A 80 3.96 19.41 -12.16
C LEU A 80 2.53 19.41 -11.62
N ILE A 81 1.68 20.35 -12.05
CA ILE A 81 0.26 20.41 -11.70
C ILE A 81 -0.47 19.18 -12.26
N ALA A 82 -0.24 18.83 -13.53
CA ALA A 82 -0.84 17.65 -14.15
C ALA A 82 -0.41 16.36 -13.44
N MET A 83 0.88 16.24 -13.12
CA MET A 83 1.40 15.13 -12.34
C MET A 83 0.72 15.09 -10.96
N LEU A 84 0.68 16.19 -10.22
CA LEU A 84 0.02 16.28 -8.91
C LEU A 84 -1.46 15.89 -8.99
N ALA A 85 -2.18 16.32 -10.03
CA ALA A 85 -3.57 15.95 -10.25
C ALA A 85 -3.74 14.44 -10.46
N VAL A 86 -2.88 13.81 -11.25
CA VAL A 86 -2.89 12.34 -11.44
C VAL A 86 -2.57 11.59 -10.15
N TRP A 87 -1.59 12.05 -9.38
CA TRP A 87 -1.26 11.46 -8.07
C TRP A 87 -2.42 11.60 -7.08
N LEU A 88 -3.07 12.77 -7.03
CA LEU A 88 -4.22 12.99 -6.16
C LEU A 88 -5.42 12.13 -6.59
N ALA A 89 -5.70 12.03 -7.88
CA ALA A 89 -6.74 11.16 -8.42
C ALA A 89 -6.47 9.68 -8.09
N SER A 90 -5.21 9.24 -8.22
CA SER A 90 -4.77 7.88 -7.86
C SER A 90 -4.96 7.62 -6.36
N LEU A 91 -4.60 8.59 -5.51
CA LEU A 91 -4.77 8.48 -4.07
C LEU A 91 -6.25 8.44 -3.66
N LEU A 92 -7.11 9.21 -4.32
CA LEU A 92 -8.56 9.19 -4.09
C LEU A 92 -9.17 7.86 -4.54
N LEU A 93 -8.79 7.36 -5.72
CA LEU A 93 -9.23 6.05 -6.23
C LEU A 93 -8.81 4.94 -5.26
N HIS A 94 -7.55 4.95 -4.83
CA HIS A 94 -7.04 3.99 -3.85
C HIS A 94 -7.82 4.08 -2.54
N SER A 95 -8.03 5.28 -2.01
CA SER A 95 -8.79 5.50 -0.77
C SER A 95 -10.22 4.98 -0.87
N TYR A 96 -10.87 5.14 -2.03
CA TYR A 96 -12.22 4.66 -2.29
C TYR A 96 -12.29 3.14 -2.27
N PHE A 97 -11.39 2.46 -2.99
CA PHE A 97 -11.36 1.00 -3.03
C PHE A 97 -10.95 0.39 -1.68
N GLN A 98 -9.96 0.98 -0.99
CA GLN A 98 -9.58 0.56 0.36
C GLN A 98 -10.76 0.69 1.34
N ALA A 99 -11.49 1.81 1.29
CA ALA A 99 -12.69 2.02 2.09
C ALA A 99 -13.77 0.96 1.81
N GLY A 100 -14.02 0.65 0.54
CA GLY A 100 -14.94 -0.41 0.13
C GLY A 100 -14.52 -1.79 0.64
N ALA A 101 -13.25 -2.16 0.42
CA ALA A 101 -12.70 -3.45 0.78
C ALA A 101 -12.69 -3.69 2.29
N TYR A 102 -12.13 -2.76 3.06
CA TYR A 102 -12.14 -2.84 4.53
C TYR A 102 -13.56 -2.73 5.10
N GLY A 103 -14.45 -1.95 4.48
CA GLY A 103 -15.87 -1.87 4.83
C GLY A 103 -16.57 -3.23 4.77
N VAL A 104 -16.44 -3.94 3.65
CA VAL A 104 -16.99 -5.29 3.48
C VAL A 104 -16.35 -6.27 4.47
N LEU A 105 -15.02 -6.27 4.60
CA LEU A 105 -14.33 -7.16 5.54
C LEU A 105 -14.76 -6.93 7.00
N ALA A 106 -14.90 -5.67 7.41
CA ALA A 106 -15.34 -5.31 8.76
C ALA A 106 -16.83 -5.62 9.00
N ALA A 107 -17.69 -5.46 7.98
CA ALA A 107 -19.09 -5.86 8.06
C ALA A 107 -19.23 -7.39 8.19
N ALA A 108 -18.56 -8.16 7.35
CA ALA A 108 -18.50 -9.62 7.42
C ALA A 108 -18.02 -10.11 8.80
N ASP A 109 -16.94 -9.50 9.29
CA ASP A 109 -16.39 -9.87 10.59
C ASP A 109 -17.38 -9.54 11.72
N ARG A 110 -18.14 -8.44 11.60
CA ARG A 110 -19.20 -8.03 12.55
C ARG A 110 -20.31 -9.06 12.59
N GLN A 111 -20.82 -9.47 11.44
CA GLN A 111 -21.90 -10.45 11.30
C GLN A 111 -21.52 -11.81 11.89
N ALA A 112 -20.29 -12.29 11.67
CA ALA A 112 -19.86 -13.60 12.16
C ALA A 112 -19.70 -13.69 13.69
N LEU A 113 -19.76 -12.56 14.43
CA LEU A 113 -19.51 -12.42 15.87
C LEU A 113 -18.10 -12.91 16.31
N PRO A 114 -17.57 -12.44 17.46
CA PRO A 114 -16.24 -12.87 17.92
C PRO A 114 -16.21 -14.38 18.22
N GLY A 115 -15.17 -15.09 17.78
CA GLY A 115 -14.98 -16.51 18.08
C GLY A 115 -14.05 -17.25 17.11
N PRO A 116 -13.52 -18.42 17.51
CA PRO A 116 -12.45 -19.12 16.79
C PRO A 116 -12.91 -19.89 15.54
N ARG A 117 -14.18 -20.29 15.46
CA ARG A 117 -14.71 -21.07 14.31
C ARG A 117 -16.12 -20.63 13.94
N ARG A 118 -16.30 -20.25 12.68
CA ARG A 118 -17.58 -19.92 12.05
C ARG A 118 -17.56 -20.45 10.62
N SER A 119 -18.69 -20.90 10.12
CA SER A 119 -18.81 -21.30 8.70
C SER A 119 -18.69 -20.08 7.79
N LYS A 120 -18.30 -20.34 6.54
CA LYS A 120 -18.11 -19.33 5.49
C LYS A 120 -19.34 -18.45 5.27
N GLU A 121 -20.54 -19.03 5.40
CA GLU A 121 -21.82 -18.36 5.16
C GLU A 121 -22.05 -17.15 6.08
N PHE A 122 -21.56 -17.19 7.33
CA PHE A 122 -21.70 -16.07 8.26
C PHE A 122 -20.88 -14.84 7.90
N PHE A 123 -19.90 -14.97 7.00
CA PHE A 123 -19.06 -13.87 6.55
C PHE A 123 -19.53 -13.27 5.23
N ARG A 124 -20.55 -13.83 4.56
CA ARG A 124 -21.00 -13.30 3.27
C ARG A 124 -21.73 -11.97 3.46
N THR A 125 -21.08 -10.88 3.08
CA THR A 125 -21.66 -9.52 3.09
C THR A 125 -21.41 -8.77 1.79
N PHE A 126 -20.66 -9.33 0.85
CA PHE A 126 -20.36 -8.65 -0.39
C PHE A 126 -21.62 -8.47 -1.25
N SER A 127 -21.90 -7.22 -1.58
CA SER A 127 -22.63 -6.82 -2.77
C SER A 127 -21.90 -5.62 -3.39
N LEU A 128 -22.02 -5.41 -4.70
CA LEU A 128 -21.41 -4.25 -5.35
C LEU A 128 -21.95 -2.94 -4.78
N ARG A 129 -23.25 -2.91 -4.45
CA ARG A 129 -23.90 -1.77 -3.79
C ARG A 129 -23.23 -1.46 -2.44
N ASP A 130 -23.00 -2.48 -1.62
CA ASP A 130 -22.38 -2.28 -0.31
C ASP A 130 -20.92 -1.84 -0.45
N PHE A 131 -20.16 -2.45 -1.36
CA PHE A 131 -18.78 -2.04 -1.65
C PHE A 131 -18.70 -0.55 -2.01
N LEU A 132 -19.53 -0.11 -2.97
CA LEU A 132 -19.57 1.29 -3.40
C LEU A 132 -20.08 2.22 -2.29
N GLY A 133 -21.05 1.75 -1.49
CA GLY A 133 -21.58 2.46 -0.33
C GLY A 133 -20.52 2.72 0.74
N TRP A 134 -19.77 1.69 1.13
CA TRP A 134 -18.64 1.81 2.06
C TRP A 134 -17.53 2.70 1.49
N GLY A 135 -17.23 2.57 0.20
CA GLY A 135 -16.30 3.44 -0.51
C GLY A 135 -16.69 4.91 -0.37
N GLY A 136 -17.94 5.27 -0.72
CA GLY A 136 -18.42 6.65 -0.63
C GLY A 136 -18.47 7.20 0.80
N LEU A 137 -18.90 6.39 1.76
CA LEU A 137 -19.04 6.81 3.16
C LEU A 137 -17.69 7.06 3.85
N TYR A 138 -16.67 6.24 3.55
CA TYR A 138 -15.43 6.23 4.32
C TYR A 138 -14.17 6.66 3.55
N MET A 139 -14.25 6.90 2.23
CA MET A 139 -13.10 7.31 1.42
C MET A 139 -12.30 8.45 2.06
N TRP A 140 -12.95 9.49 2.56
CA TRP A 140 -12.27 10.64 3.19
C TRP A 140 -11.48 10.26 4.45
N ARG A 141 -11.92 9.24 5.19
CA ARG A 141 -11.20 8.74 6.35
C ARG A 141 -9.94 7.99 5.95
N PHE A 142 -10.03 7.17 4.90
CA PHE A 142 -8.87 6.47 4.32
C PHE A 142 -7.90 7.46 3.67
N PHE A 143 -8.39 8.44 2.94
CA PHE A 143 -7.59 9.52 2.38
C PHE A 143 -6.84 10.27 3.49
N GLY A 144 -7.53 10.68 4.56
CA GLY A 144 -6.92 11.38 5.68
C GLY A 144 -5.85 10.56 6.41
N VAL A 145 -6.04 9.24 6.57
CA VAL A 145 -5.00 8.38 7.17
C VAL A 145 -3.81 8.24 6.22
N LEU A 146 -4.04 8.03 4.93
CA LEU A 146 -2.96 7.90 3.95
C LEU A 146 -2.16 9.21 3.84
N LEU A 147 -2.81 10.37 3.93
CA LEU A 147 -2.14 11.67 3.98
C LEU A 147 -1.26 11.79 5.23
N LEU A 148 -1.81 11.47 6.41
CA LEU A 148 -1.08 11.52 7.67
C LEU A 148 0.18 10.64 7.63
N PHE A 149 0.03 9.40 7.17
CA PHE A 149 1.15 8.46 7.05
C PHE A 149 2.09 8.84 5.90
N GLY A 150 1.58 9.48 4.85
CA GLY A 150 2.38 10.07 3.78
C GLY A 150 3.31 11.17 4.30
N VAL A 151 2.84 12.02 5.22
CA VAL A 151 3.70 13.02 5.89
C VAL A 151 4.81 12.34 6.68
N PHE A 152 4.49 11.32 7.49
CA PHE A 152 5.52 10.58 8.23
C PHE A 152 6.50 9.84 7.32
N ALA A 153 6.01 9.23 6.23
CA ALA A 153 6.84 8.55 5.25
C ALA A 153 7.75 9.56 4.51
N PHE A 154 7.25 10.75 4.19
CA PHE A 154 8.05 11.83 3.61
C PHE A 154 9.16 12.30 4.55
N LEU A 155 8.84 12.53 5.84
CA LEU A 155 9.83 12.90 6.84
C LEU A 155 10.89 11.81 7.03
N LEU A 156 10.47 10.54 7.09
CA LEU A 156 11.37 9.40 7.18
C LEU A 156 12.25 9.26 5.93
N GLY A 157 11.68 9.46 4.74
CA GLY A 157 12.41 9.48 3.48
C GLY A 157 13.43 10.61 3.41
N GLY A 158 13.08 11.81 3.87
CA GLY A 158 14.01 12.94 3.99
C GLY A 158 15.15 12.64 4.96
N ALA A 159 14.85 12.07 6.13
CA ALA A 159 15.87 11.62 7.07
C ALA A 159 16.75 10.51 6.49
N ALA A 160 16.20 9.60 5.66
CA ALA A 160 16.96 8.54 5.01
C ALA A 160 17.92 9.12 3.97
N LEU A 161 17.46 10.09 3.19
CA LEU A 161 18.28 10.81 2.23
C LEU A 161 19.43 11.54 2.93
N LEU A 162 19.14 12.27 4.01
CA LEU A 162 20.18 12.94 4.81
C LEU A 162 21.18 11.92 5.36
N TRP A 163 20.72 10.80 5.91
CA TRP A 163 21.58 9.71 6.38
C TRP A 163 22.48 9.16 5.27
N LEU A 164 21.97 8.93 4.06
CA LEU A 164 22.76 8.48 2.91
C LEU A 164 23.80 9.52 2.48
N ILE A 165 23.46 10.81 2.55
CA ILE A 165 24.42 11.90 2.29
C ILE A 165 25.54 11.88 3.34
N PHE A 166 25.19 11.76 4.63
CA PHE A 166 26.18 11.65 5.71
C PHE A 166 27.05 10.40 5.58
N LEU A 167 26.48 9.28 5.14
CA LEU A 167 27.23 8.05 4.85
C LEU A 167 28.25 8.28 3.73
N GLY A 168 27.85 8.90 2.62
CA GLY A 168 28.72 9.18 1.48
C GLY A 168 29.82 10.18 1.82
N VAL A 169 29.45 11.33 2.40
CA VAL A 169 30.40 12.38 2.80
C VAL A 169 31.33 11.88 3.91
N GLY A 170 30.78 11.22 4.92
CA GLY A 170 31.57 10.70 6.03
C GLY A 170 32.52 9.58 5.61
N GLY A 171 32.13 8.74 4.66
CA GLY A 171 33.03 7.76 4.06
C GLY A 171 34.18 8.40 3.28
N ALA A 172 33.92 9.50 2.58
CA ALA A 172 34.94 10.26 1.86
C ALA A 172 35.90 11.00 2.81
N GLN A 173 35.41 11.53 3.94
CA GLN A 173 36.20 12.35 4.86
C GLN A 173 36.94 11.54 5.93
N TRP A 174 36.31 10.49 6.46
CA TRP A 174 36.80 9.75 7.63
C TRP A 174 37.11 8.27 7.33
N GLY A 175 36.99 7.87 6.07
CA GLY A 175 37.33 6.53 5.59
C GLY A 175 36.28 5.46 5.87
N SER A 176 36.59 4.23 5.43
CA SER A 176 35.66 3.09 5.46
C SER A 176 35.12 2.71 6.85
N PRO A 177 35.90 2.76 7.96
CA PRO A 177 35.37 2.45 9.29
C PRO A 177 34.27 3.41 9.73
N ALA A 178 34.40 4.71 9.42
CA ALA A 178 33.39 5.71 9.71
C ALA A 178 32.12 5.51 8.85
N ALA A 179 32.29 5.18 7.57
CA ALA A 179 31.16 4.82 6.71
C ALA A 179 30.39 3.61 7.25
N LEU A 180 31.09 2.58 7.72
CA LEU A 180 30.45 1.41 8.33
C LEU A 180 29.66 1.80 9.60
N GLY A 181 30.25 2.61 10.48
CA GLY A 181 29.60 3.09 11.69
C GLY A 181 28.33 3.90 11.40
N ILE A 182 28.40 4.86 10.47
CA ILE A 182 27.24 5.68 10.05
C ILE A 182 26.19 4.81 9.35
N GLY A 183 26.63 3.88 8.50
CA GLY A 183 25.78 2.96 7.77
C GLY A 183 24.96 2.08 8.71
N CYS A 184 25.62 1.30 9.56
CA CYS A 184 24.95 0.45 10.54
C CYS A 184 24.13 1.25 11.56
N GLY A 185 24.69 2.39 12.02
CA GLY A 185 24.06 3.26 13.01
C GLY A 185 22.75 3.90 12.52
N GLY A 186 22.62 4.20 11.23
CA GLY A 186 21.39 4.76 10.65
C GLY A 186 20.45 3.73 10.04
N ALA A 187 20.95 2.65 9.43
CA ALA A 187 20.11 1.68 8.75
C ALA A 187 19.12 0.98 9.70
N LEU A 188 19.58 0.59 10.90
CA LEU A 188 18.75 -0.08 11.90
C LEU A 188 17.58 0.78 12.41
N PRO A 189 17.80 1.99 12.95
CA PRO A 189 16.69 2.81 13.42
C PRO A 189 15.75 3.23 12.28
N MET A 190 16.26 3.51 11.09
CA MET A 190 15.43 3.89 9.94
C MET A 190 14.57 2.72 9.46
N GLY A 191 15.16 1.52 9.37
CA GLY A 191 14.43 0.30 9.05
C GLY A 191 13.37 -0.04 10.10
N PHE A 192 13.69 0.11 11.38
CA PHE A 192 12.72 -0.08 12.46
C PHE A 192 11.57 0.93 12.41
N LEU A 193 11.86 2.22 12.18
CA LEU A 193 10.83 3.25 12.02
C LEU A 193 9.95 2.99 10.80
N ALA A 194 10.54 2.60 9.67
CA ALA A 194 9.80 2.23 8.46
C ALA A 194 8.85 1.04 8.73
N LEU A 195 9.36 0.01 9.41
CA LEU A 195 8.58 -1.16 9.80
C LEU A 195 7.42 -0.76 10.71
N VAL A 196 7.69 -0.02 11.78
CA VAL A 196 6.65 0.44 12.73
C VAL A 196 5.60 1.29 12.02
N LEU A 197 6.01 2.21 11.14
CA LEU A 197 5.12 3.06 10.37
C LEU A 197 4.21 2.24 9.44
N GLY A 198 4.76 1.25 8.73
CA GLY A 198 3.99 0.37 7.86
C GLY A 198 2.99 -0.50 8.62
N LEU A 199 3.43 -1.15 9.71
CA LEU A 199 2.55 -1.94 10.57
C LEU A 199 1.44 -1.09 11.18
N TRP A 200 1.77 0.13 11.61
CA TRP A 200 0.82 1.08 12.16
C TRP A 200 -0.23 1.50 11.13
N LEU A 201 0.17 1.78 9.88
CA LEU A 201 -0.75 2.14 8.81
C LEU A 201 -1.82 1.07 8.59
N HIS A 202 -1.38 -0.19 8.42
CA HIS A 202 -2.30 -1.29 8.14
C HIS A 202 -3.26 -1.56 9.31
N LEU A 203 -2.80 -1.42 10.56
CA LEU A 203 -3.67 -1.52 11.73
C LEU A 203 -4.66 -0.35 11.81
N ALA A 204 -4.25 0.87 11.46
CA ALA A 204 -5.14 2.02 11.41
C ALA A 204 -6.22 1.82 10.32
N GLN A 205 -5.85 1.36 9.12
CA GLN A 205 -6.79 1.04 8.04
C GLN A 205 -7.82 -0.02 8.47
N ALA A 206 -7.38 -1.07 9.17
CA ALA A 206 -8.27 -2.10 9.70
C ALA A 206 -9.31 -1.58 10.71
N ASP A 207 -9.01 -0.51 11.45
CA ASP A 207 -9.96 0.14 12.37
C ASP A 207 -10.88 1.16 11.69
N LEU A 208 -10.44 1.79 10.60
CA LEU A 208 -11.14 2.91 9.95
C LEU A 208 -12.51 2.54 9.37
N ALA A 209 -12.68 1.29 8.96
CA ALA A 209 -13.95 0.77 8.45
C ALA A 209 -15.02 0.54 9.52
N ARG A 210 -14.72 0.84 10.80
CA ARG A 210 -15.68 0.76 11.89
C ARG A 210 -16.54 2.03 11.96
N ASP A 211 -17.83 1.85 12.24
CA ASP A 211 -18.71 2.97 12.57
C ASP A 211 -18.18 3.76 13.78
N GLY A 212 -18.31 5.09 13.69
CA GLY A 212 -17.77 6.03 14.67
C GLY A 212 -16.24 6.13 14.73
N SER A 213 -15.49 5.45 13.85
CA SER A 213 -14.03 5.62 13.78
C SER A 213 -13.66 6.90 13.03
N SER A 214 -12.63 7.58 13.52
CA SER A 214 -12.01 8.76 12.90
C SER A 214 -10.52 8.50 12.67
N VAL A 215 -9.88 9.29 11.81
CA VAL A 215 -8.42 9.18 11.55
C VAL A 215 -7.63 9.16 12.86
N ARG A 216 -7.94 10.07 13.79
CA ARG A 216 -7.29 10.14 15.11
C ARG A 216 -7.55 8.90 15.96
N ALA A 217 -8.79 8.42 16.00
CA ALA A 217 -9.15 7.25 16.80
C ALA A 217 -8.49 5.98 16.25
N ALA A 218 -8.53 5.78 14.94
CA ALA A 218 -7.91 4.66 14.24
C ALA A 218 -6.40 4.66 14.40
N SER A 219 -5.73 5.81 14.22
CA SER A 219 -4.29 5.94 14.43
C SER A 219 -3.89 5.61 15.87
N ARG A 220 -4.61 6.14 16.88
CA ARG A 220 -4.34 5.81 18.29
C ARG A 220 -4.56 4.33 18.58
N ARG A 221 -5.64 3.74 18.06
CA ARG A 221 -5.93 2.31 18.23
C ARG A 221 -4.88 1.44 17.54
N GLY A 222 -4.43 1.83 16.34
CA GLY A 222 -3.36 1.15 15.62
C GLY A 222 -2.08 1.03 16.44
N ILE A 223 -1.57 2.13 17.01
CA ILE A 223 -0.40 2.10 17.92
C ILE A 223 -0.69 1.24 19.15
N SER A 224 -1.89 1.38 19.74
CA SER A 224 -2.25 0.65 20.95
C SER A 224 -2.28 -0.88 20.72
N VAL A 225 -2.81 -1.32 19.57
CA VAL A 225 -2.81 -2.73 19.15
C VAL A 225 -1.39 -3.17 18.82
N LEU A 226 -0.60 -2.37 18.11
CA LEU A 226 0.79 -2.67 17.79
C LEU A 226 1.61 -2.91 19.05
N GLY A 227 1.50 -2.04 20.07
CA GLY A 227 2.20 -2.19 21.34
C GLY A 227 1.77 -3.41 22.14
N ARG A 228 0.47 -3.73 22.18
CA ARG A 228 -0.05 -4.89 22.94
C ARG A 228 0.13 -6.24 22.23
N ARG A 229 0.20 -6.24 20.89
CA ARG A 229 0.11 -7.43 20.05
C ARG A 229 1.25 -7.52 19.03
N LEU A 230 2.39 -6.89 19.32
CA LEU A 230 3.53 -6.79 18.39
C LEU A 230 3.90 -8.15 17.79
N GLY A 231 4.06 -9.18 18.63
CA GLY A 231 4.39 -10.54 18.17
C GLY A 231 3.35 -11.15 17.23
N THR A 232 2.06 -10.92 17.47
CA THR A 232 0.98 -11.37 16.57
C THR A 232 1.02 -10.61 15.24
N VAL A 233 1.18 -9.29 15.28
CA VAL A 233 1.26 -8.45 14.07
C VAL A 233 2.46 -8.87 13.24
N ILE A 234 3.65 -8.97 13.84
CA ILE A 234 4.86 -9.44 13.15
C ILE A 234 4.66 -10.82 12.55
N ALA A 235 4.07 -11.77 13.28
CA ALA A 235 3.81 -13.11 12.75
C ALA A 235 2.89 -13.09 11.51
N LEU A 236 1.82 -12.27 11.51
CA LEU A 236 0.94 -12.12 10.34
C LEU A 236 1.70 -11.59 9.12
N PHE A 237 2.49 -10.55 9.30
CA PHE A 237 3.28 -9.95 8.22
C PHE A 237 4.42 -10.87 7.75
N LEU A 238 5.08 -11.60 8.64
CA LEU A 238 6.09 -12.58 8.28
C LEU A 238 5.52 -13.72 7.46
N VAL A 239 4.35 -14.26 7.84
CA VAL A 239 3.66 -15.29 7.04
C VAL A 239 3.31 -14.77 5.65
N ALA A 240 2.80 -13.53 5.55
CA ALA A 240 2.52 -12.91 4.27
C ALA A 240 3.81 -12.66 3.45
N LEU A 241 4.88 -12.22 4.09
CA LEU A 241 6.17 -12.01 3.42
C LEU A 241 6.74 -13.32 2.88
N VAL A 242 6.76 -14.39 3.69
CA VAL A 242 7.26 -15.70 3.28
C VAL A 242 6.42 -16.26 2.13
N ALA A 243 5.10 -16.15 2.19
CA ALA A 243 4.23 -16.59 1.09
C ALA A 243 4.45 -15.75 -0.19
N GLY A 244 4.62 -14.43 -0.07
CA GLY A 244 4.94 -13.55 -1.20
C GLY A 244 6.30 -13.86 -1.83
N LEU A 245 7.32 -14.14 -1.01
CA LEU A 245 8.64 -14.56 -1.48
C LEU A 245 8.59 -15.93 -2.17
N ALA A 246 7.83 -16.88 -1.63
CA ALA A 246 7.63 -18.19 -2.26
C ALA A 246 6.98 -18.03 -3.65
N LEU A 247 5.97 -17.16 -3.78
CA LEU A 247 5.40 -16.81 -5.09
C LEU A 247 6.45 -16.18 -6.01
N ALA A 248 7.25 -15.22 -5.52
CA ALA A 248 8.30 -14.60 -6.32
C ALA A 248 9.33 -15.63 -6.83
N ILE A 249 9.70 -16.62 -6.03
CA ILE A 249 10.62 -17.72 -6.42
C ILE A 249 10.04 -18.56 -7.57
N VAL A 250 8.71 -18.71 -7.65
CA VAL A 250 8.05 -19.44 -8.75
C VAL A 250 8.00 -18.62 -10.03
N PHE A 251 7.64 -17.33 -9.94
CA PHE A 251 7.43 -16.48 -11.11
C PHE A 251 8.70 -15.87 -11.68
N PHE A 252 9.73 -15.62 -10.86
CA PHE A 252 10.98 -15.01 -11.31
C PHE A 252 11.73 -15.86 -12.36
N PRO A 253 11.91 -17.19 -12.19
CA PRO A 253 12.51 -18.04 -13.21
C PRO A 253 11.70 -18.08 -14.51
N LEU A 254 10.36 -18.02 -14.44
CA LEU A 254 9.50 -17.98 -15.62
C LEU A 254 9.72 -16.69 -16.43
N GLY A 255 9.87 -15.56 -15.74
CA GLY A 255 10.22 -14.28 -16.37
C GLY A 255 11.60 -14.33 -17.05
N ALA A 256 12.61 -14.87 -16.35
CA ALA A 256 13.95 -15.04 -16.91
C ALA A 256 13.98 -15.99 -18.12
N ALA A 257 13.20 -17.08 -18.07
CA ALA A 257 13.06 -18.00 -19.18
C ALA A 257 12.39 -17.34 -20.39
N ALA A 258 11.33 -16.56 -20.17
CA ALA A 258 10.69 -15.79 -21.24
C ALA A 258 11.67 -14.79 -21.89
N ASP A 259 12.56 -14.20 -21.10
CA ASP A 259 13.58 -13.28 -21.61
C ASP A 259 14.62 -13.93 -22.50
N ALA A 260 15.08 -15.12 -22.12
CA ALA A 260 16.02 -15.90 -22.91
C ALA A 260 15.38 -16.40 -24.20
N LEU A 261 14.19 -17.00 -24.12
CA LEU A 261 13.50 -17.64 -25.24
C LEU A 261 12.95 -16.64 -26.27
N LEU A 262 12.55 -15.44 -25.83
CA LEU A 262 11.95 -14.41 -26.69
C LEU A 262 12.89 -13.24 -26.94
N SER A 263 14.20 -13.46 -26.79
CA SER A 263 15.24 -12.44 -27.01
C SER A 263 15.17 -11.80 -28.40
N GLY A 264 14.82 -12.58 -29.44
CA GLY A 264 14.62 -12.11 -30.81
C GLY A 264 13.24 -11.50 -31.13
N ALA A 265 12.29 -11.51 -30.18
CA ALA A 265 10.91 -11.06 -30.39
C ALA A 265 10.46 -10.09 -29.27
N PRO A 266 10.89 -8.82 -29.31
CA PRO A 266 10.73 -7.89 -28.18
C PRO A 266 9.27 -7.59 -27.82
N LEU A 267 8.36 -7.57 -28.80
CA LEU A 267 6.92 -7.39 -28.55
C LEU A 267 6.32 -8.59 -27.83
N MET A 268 6.63 -9.81 -28.27
CA MET A 268 6.16 -11.04 -27.62
C MET A 268 6.75 -11.19 -26.22
N ARG A 269 8.04 -10.85 -26.03
CA ARG A 269 8.67 -10.83 -24.71
C ARG A 269 7.93 -9.88 -23.75
N THR A 270 7.64 -8.66 -24.18
CA THR A 270 6.90 -7.68 -23.37
C THR A 270 5.50 -8.18 -23.03
N LEU A 271 4.78 -8.74 -24.00
CA LEU A 271 3.46 -9.32 -23.78
C LEU A 271 3.50 -10.47 -22.75
N VAL A 272 4.44 -11.40 -22.90
CA VAL A 272 4.58 -12.53 -21.97
C VAL A 272 4.97 -12.06 -20.57
N ARG A 273 5.91 -11.10 -20.45
CA ARG A 273 6.24 -10.48 -19.15
C ARG A 273 5.02 -9.83 -18.51
N PHE A 274 4.23 -9.10 -19.29
CA PHE A 274 3.02 -8.47 -18.79
C PHE A 274 2.01 -9.52 -18.31
N LEU A 275 1.79 -10.61 -19.06
CA LEU A 275 0.91 -11.70 -18.66
C LEU A 275 1.41 -12.43 -17.40
N LEU A 276 2.70 -12.70 -17.29
CA LEU A 276 3.30 -13.28 -16.08
C LEU A 276 3.15 -12.36 -14.88
N PHE A 277 3.35 -11.05 -15.08
CA PHE A 277 3.13 -10.04 -14.07
C PHE A 277 1.66 -10.01 -13.60
N LEU A 278 0.70 -10.05 -14.52
CA LEU A 278 -0.73 -10.13 -14.22
C LEU A 278 -1.09 -11.41 -13.45
N LEU A 279 -0.49 -12.53 -13.84
CA LEU A 279 -0.72 -13.82 -13.19
C LEU A 279 -0.11 -13.86 -11.78
N GLN A 280 1.04 -13.22 -11.58
CA GLN A 280 1.70 -13.09 -10.28
C GLN A 280 0.97 -12.11 -9.35
N SER A 281 0.36 -11.04 -9.89
CA SER A 281 -0.32 -10.04 -9.06
C SER A 281 -1.58 -10.60 -8.39
N LEU A 282 -2.31 -11.52 -9.04
CA LEU A 282 -3.52 -12.12 -8.48
C LEU A 282 -3.33 -12.86 -7.13
N PRO A 283 -2.39 -13.82 -6.99
CA PRO A 283 -2.14 -14.46 -5.69
C PRO A 283 -1.55 -13.49 -4.66
N ASN A 284 -0.79 -12.47 -5.07
CA ASN A 284 -0.33 -11.42 -4.17
C ASN A 284 -1.50 -10.56 -3.65
N THR A 285 -2.45 -10.21 -4.50
CA THR A 285 -3.68 -9.51 -4.11
C THR A 285 -4.51 -10.35 -3.15
N LEU A 286 -4.65 -11.65 -3.42
CA LEU A 286 -5.32 -12.59 -2.51
C LEU A 286 -4.64 -12.58 -1.14
N LEU A 287 -3.31 -12.70 -1.09
CA LEU A 287 -2.55 -12.70 0.16
C LEU A 287 -2.69 -11.40 0.94
N ALA A 288 -2.63 -10.26 0.25
CA ALA A 288 -2.84 -8.94 0.84
C ALA A 288 -4.26 -8.82 1.45
N MET A 289 -5.28 -9.33 0.77
CA MET A 289 -6.66 -9.31 1.25
C MET A 289 -6.90 -10.26 2.43
N VAL A 290 -6.24 -11.43 2.46
CA VAL A 290 -6.25 -12.32 3.63
C VAL A 290 -5.63 -11.62 4.83
N LEU A 291 -4.49 -10.95 4.63
CA LEU A 291 -3.83 -10.17 5.68
C LEU A 291 -4.72 -9.03 6.17
N ALA A 292 -5.35 -8.27 5.27
CA ALA A 292 -6.30 -7.21 5.63
C ALA A 292 -7.45 -7.76 6.50
N GLY A 293 -8.06 -8.88 6.11
CA GLY A 293 -9.11 -9.54 6.89
C GLY A 293 -8.61 -10.03 8.27
N ALA A 294 -7.39 -10.54 8.34
CA ALA A 294 -6.77 -10.96 9.59
C ALA A 294 -6.50 -9.78 10.54
N LEU A 295 -6.09 -8.63 10.01
CA LEU A 295 -5.87 -7.40 10.77
C LEU A 295 -7.18 -6.80 11.28
N VAL A 296 -8.26 -6.83 10.48
CA VAL A 296 -9.60 -6.45 10.92
C VAL A 296 -10.04 -7.31 12.12
N ALA A 297 -9.88 -8.64 12.02
CA ALA A 297 -10.21 -9.56 13.11
C ALA A 297 -9.34 -9.28 14.36
N LEU A 298 -8.05 -9.01 14.18
CA LEU A 298 -7.13 -8.69 15.27
C LEU A 298 -7.55 -7.41 16.01
N VAL A 299 -7.75 -6.31 15.29
CA VAL A 299 -8.14 -5.00 15.86
C VAL A 299 -9.47 -5.12 16.61
N ARG A 300 -10.44 -5.84 16.05
CA ARG A 300 -11.74 -6.08 16.71
C ARG A 300 -11.64 -6.96 17.94
N SER A 301 -10.75 -7.96 17.95
CA SER A 301 -10.54 -8.79 19.13
C SER A 301 -9.97 -8.02 20.34
N GLU A 302 -9.27 -6.92 20.08
CA GLU A 302 -8.68 -6.02 21.08
C GLU A 302 -9.56 -4.82 21.44
N THR A 303 -10.67 -4.62 20.72
CA THR A 303 -11.63 -3.53 20.96
C THR A 303 -13.01 -4.10 21.29
N PRO A 304 -13.31 -4.36 22.58
CA PRO A 304 -14.65 -4.76 22.99
C PRO A 304 -15.67 -3.73 22.50
N SER A 305 -16.81 -4.21 22.02
CA SER A 305 -17.91 -3.35 21.57
C SER A 305 -18.27 -2.33 22.64
N GLU A 306 -18.55 -1.09 22.23
CA GLU A 306 -19.05 -0.03 23.12
C GLU A 306 -20.33 -0.43 23.87
N SER A 307 -21.08 -1.41 23.37
CA SER A 307 -22.20 -2.04 24.07
C SER A 307 -21.82 -2.69 25.42
N ARG A 308 -20.55 -3.04 25.65
CA ARG A 308 -20.08 -3.48 26.97
C ARG A 308 -19.66 -2.33 27.90
N ARG A 309 -19.49 -1.11 27.37
CA ARG A 309 -19.16 0.07 28.20
C ARG A 309 -20.40 0.73 28.80
N TYR A 310 -21.57 0.53 28.20
CA TYR A 310 -22.85 1.06 28.68
C TYR A 310 -23.93 -0.03 28.65
N PRO A 311 -23.90 -1.01 29.57
CA PRO A 311 -24.98 -1.99 29.70
C PRO A 311 -26.32 -1.35 30.06
N GLU A 312 -26.30 -0.15 30.65
CA GLU A 312 -27.49 0.56 31.15
C GLU A 312 -28.40 1.16 30.06
N VAL A 313 -27.94 1.25 28.81
CA VAL A 313 -28.72 1.83 27.70
C VAL A 313 -29.49 0.75 26.92
N GLN A 314 -29.37 -0.53 27.28
CA GLN A 314 -30.07 -1.63 26.58
C GLN A 314 -31.35 -2.11 27.30
N THR A 315 -31.72 -1.50 28.42
CA THR A 315 -32.96 -1.82 29.15
C THR A 315 -33.95 -0.65 29.24
N ALA A 316 -33.82 0.34 28.37
CA ALA A 316 -34.76 1.47 28.26
C ALA A 316 -35.57 1.38 26.97
#